data_AF-A0A7Y8J495-F1
#
_entry.id   AF-A0A7Y8J495-F1
#
_cell.length_a   1.000
_cell.length_b   1.000
_cell.length_c   1.000
_cell.angle_alpha   90.00
_cell.angle_beta   90.00
_cell.angle_gamma   90.00
#
_symmetry.space_group_name_H-M   'P 1'
#
loop_
_entity.id
_entity.type
_entity.pdbx_description
1 polymer ?
#
loop_
_entity_poly.entity_id
_entity_poly.type
_entity_poly.pdbx_seq_one_letter_code
_entity_poly.pdbx_strand_id
1 'polypeptide(L)'
;MNRFFRLLIFAVLIFSGCSLKKDYLPEQITSLKLQKEMKNEEAKKILVKLHRRDVLPSENEIGFYEGPNSSAIVYVSRYNSIHEAQNESKRMTEKISPENSVFYGGQNIFFDGKSLYRCFGLGQIHFVFTDRESLIWVSVNPESAEKFLREYLRFLK
;
A
#
# COMPACT_ATOMS: atom_id res chain seq x y z
N MET A 1 17.20 47.80 22.33
CA MET A 1 16.73 46.78 21.35
C MET A 1 16.90 45.42 22.01
N ASN A 2 15.83 44.93 22.65
CA ASN A 2 15.90 44.02 23.80
C ASN A 2 16.36 42.62 23.42
N ARG A 3 17.40 42.13 24.12
CA ARG A 3 17.91 40.74 24.03
C ARG A 3 16.82 39.68 24.25
N PHE A 4 15.76 40.04 24.98
CA PHE A 4 14.55 39.23 25.16
C PHE A 4 13.78 38.94 23.86
N PHE A 5 13.78 39.87 22.89
CA PHE A 5 13.04 39.68 21.64
C PHE A 5 13.75 38.72 20.68
N ARG A 6 15.09 38.60 20.77
CA ARG A 6 15.88 37.63 19.99
C ARG A 6 15.73 36.20 20.49
N LEU A 7 15.51 36.00 21.79
CA LEU A 7 15.29 34.68 22.38
C LEU A 7 13.91 34.10 22.02
N LEU A 8 12.89 34.95 21.85
CA LEU A 8 11.55 34.50 21.50
C LEU A 8 11.45 34.00 20.04
N ILE A 9 12.26 34.54 19.12
CA ILE A 9 12.27 34.15 17.70
C ILE A 9 12.97 32.80 17.49
N PHE A 10 13.94 32.43 18.33
CA PHE A 10 14.63 31.14 18.22
C PHE A 10 13.84 29.95 18.78
N ALA A 11 12.89 30.20 19.71
CA ALA A 11 12.07 29.15 20.30
C ALA A 11 10.89 28.70 19.41
N VAL A 12 10.47 29.52 18.44
CA VAL A 12 9.33 29.22 17.54
C VAL A 12 9.72 28.32 16.36
N LEU A 13 11.01 28.16 16.07
CA LEU A 13 11.49 27.39 14.91
C LEU A 13 11.62 25.87 15.13
N ILE A 14 11.30 25.34 16.33
CA ILE A 14 11.46 23.90 16.63
C ILE A 14 10.17 23.09 16.38
N PHE A 15 9.05 23.72 16.02
CA PHE A 15 7.78 23.03 15.76
C PHE A 15 7.55 22.57 14.31
N SER A 16 8.57 22.59 13.47
CA SER A 16 8.42 22.26 12.05
C SER A 16 8.77 20.79 11.78
N GLY A 17 7.73 19.95 11.79
CA GLY A 17 7.63 18.88 10.79
C GLY A 17 8.13 17.49 11.17
N CYS A 18 7.68 16.92 12.28
CA CYS A 18 7.45 15.47 12.28
C CYS A 18 6.27 15.21 11.33
N SER A 19 6.56 14.97 10.05
CA SER A 19 5.58 14.44 9.12
C SER A 19 5.10 13.11 9.70
N LEU A 20 3.88 13.09 10.25
CA LEU A 20 3.29 11.90 10.84
C LEU A 20 3.01 10.93 9.69
N LYS A 21 3.98 10.04 9.44
CA LYS A 21 3.92 9.07 8.35
C LYS A 21 2.67 8.21 8.54
N LYS A 22 1.79 8.23 7.54
CA LYS A 22 0.56 7.42 7.55
C LYS A 22 0.93 5.94 7.60
N ASP A 23 0.36 5.25 8.57
CA ASP A 23 0.41 3.79 8.67
C ASP A 23 -0.58 3.16 7.69
N TYR A 24 -0.15 2.09 7.05
CA TYR A 24 -0.90 1.32 6.06
C TYR A 24 -1.09 -0.14 6.46
N LEU A 25 -0.47 -0.59 7.55
CA LEU A 25 -0.44 -2.00 7.97
C LEU A 25 -0.96 -2.13 9.40
N PRO A 26 -2.29 -2.05 9.62
CA PRO A 26 -2.86 -2.18 10.96
C PRO A 26 -2.56 -3.57 11.53
N GLU A 27 -2.49 -3.68 12.86
CA GLU A 27 -2.24 -4.95 13.55
C GLU A 27 -3.31 -6.03 13.25
N GLN A 28 -4.52 -5.61 12.86
CA GLN A 28 -5.64 -6.50 12.57
C GLN A 28 -6.57 -5.94 11.48
N ILE A 29 -7.01 -6.81 10.57
CA ILE A 29 -8.06 -6.53 9.58
C ILE A 29 -9.04 -7.70 9.61
N THR A 30 -10.30 -7.45 9.97
CA THR A 30 -11.29 -8.50 10.21
C THR A 30 -10.82 -9.49 11.30
N SER A 31 -10.75 -10.79 11.01
CA SER A 31 -10.18 -11.84 11.86
C SER A 31 -8.71 -12.14 11.56
N LEU A 32 -8.10 -11.43 10.61
CA LEU A 32 -6.69 -11.64 10.24
C LEU A 32 -5.79 -10.72 11.05
N LYS A 33 -4.77 -11.29 11.67
CA LYS A 33 -3.76 -10.56 12.44
C LYS A 33 -2.48 -10.42 11.63
N LEU A 34 -1.83 -9.27 11.73
CA LEU A 34 -0.51 -9.04 11.15
C LEU A 34 0.51 -9.95 11.87
N GLN A 35 0.99 -10.97 11.18
CA GLN A 35 1.99 -11.91 11.72
C GLN A 35 3.41 -11.42 11.49
N LYS A 36 3.64 -10.77 10.34
CA LYS A 36 4.94 -10.26 9.96
C LYS A 36 4.79 -8.98 9.17
N GLU A 37 5.66 -8.04 9.50
CA GLU A 37 5.87 -6.83 8.73
C GLU A 37 7.31 -6.83 8.20
N MET A 38 7.47 -6.48 6.92
CA MET A 38 8.78 -6.25 6.31
C MET A 38 8.85 -4.81 5.81
N LYS A 39 9.98 -4.13 6.07
CA LYS A 39 10.18 -2.73 5.66
C LYS A 39 11.44 -2.56 4.83
N ASN A 40 11.40 -1.57 3.95
CA ASN A 40 12.51 -1.06 3.15
C ASN A 40 13.33 -2.17 2.49
N GLU A 41 14.59 -2.36 2.86
CA GLU A 41 15.50 -3.30 2.21
C GLU A 41 15.00 -4.76 2.23
N GLU A 42 14.27 -5.19 3.26
CA GLU A 42 13.67 -6.54 3.27
C GLU A 42 12.52 -6.64 2.26
N ALA A 43 11.61 -5.67 2.28
CA ALA A 43 10.49 -5.59 1.34
C ALA A 43 10.97 -5.46 -0.12
N LYS A 44 11.97 -4.63 -0.34
CA LYS A 44 12.62 -4.34 -1.62
C LYS A 44 13.17 -5.61 -2.26
N LYS A 45 13.84 -6.47 -1.50
CA LYS A 45 14.34 -7.77 -2.00
C LYS A 45 13.23 -8.66 -2.54
N ILE A 46 12.04 -8.63 -1.94
CA ILE A 46 10.87 -9.37 -2.42
C ILE A 46 10.31 -8.71 -3.68
N LEU A 47 10.13 -7.38 -3.65
CA LEU A 47 9.56 -6.65 -4.78
C LEU A 47 10.44 -6.71 -6.04
N VAL A 48 11.77 -6.68 -5.91
CA VAL A 48 12.69 -6.87 -7.05
C VAL A 48 12.51 -8.25 -7.68
N LYS A 49 12.34 -9.30 -6.86
CA LYS A 49 12.08 -10.66 -7.37
C LYS A 49 10.75 -10.75 -8.10
N LEU A 50 9.72 -10.06 -7.61
CA LEU A 50 8.37 -10.04 -8.21
C LEU A 50 8.32 -9.21 -9.50
N HIS A 51 8.94 -8.04 -9.54
CA HIS A 51 8.82 -7.08 -10.64
C HIS A 51 9.96 -7.12 -11.65
N ARG A 52 11.06 -7.87 -11.38
CA ARG A 52 12.26 -8.00 -12.23
C ARG A 52 12.77 -6.64 -12.76
N ARG A 53 12.76 -5.60 -11.91
CA ARG A 53 13.08 -4.21 -12.28
C ARG A 53 13.83 -3.48 -11.17
N ASP A 54 14.57 -2.45 -11.59
CA ASP A 54 15.41 -1.56 -10.75
C ASP A 54 14.69 -0.30 -10.22
N VAL A 55 13.48 0.01 -10.71
CA VAL A 55 12.76 1.21 -10.28
C VAL A 55 12.08 0.93 -8.95
N LEU A 56 12.70 1.44 -7.90
CA LEU A 56 12.36 1.13 -6.52
C LEU A 56 11.62 2.32 -5.91
N PRO A 57 10.42 2.10 -5.35
CA PRO A 57 9.72 3.09 -4.54
C PRO A 57 10.63 3.58 -3.41
N SER A 58 10.47 4.82 -2.97
CA SER A 58 11.31 5.43 -1.93
C SER A 58 11.24 4.66 -0.62
N GLU A 59 10.08 4.06 -0.33
CA GLU A 59 9.85 3.20 0.83
C GLU A 59 8.91 2.05 0.45
N ASN A 60 9.14 0.87 1.02
CA ASN A 60 8.34 -0.32 0.73
C ASN A 60 8.02 -1.05 2.03
N GLU A 61 6.77 -1.46 2.18
CA GLU A 61 6.27 -2.14 3.37
C GLU A 61 5.44 -3.34 2.91
N ILE A 62 5.57 -4.49 3.58
CA ILE A 62 4.79 -5.70 3.29
C ILE A 62 4.23 -6.23 4.60
N GLY A 63 2.91 -6.31 4.70
CA GLY A 63 2.23 -6.94 5.81
C GLY A 63 1.70 -8.32 5.43
N PHE A 64 2.05 -9.33 6.21
CA PHE A 64 1.56 -10.70 6.10
C PHE A 64 0.50 -10.93 7.17
N TYR A 65 -0.73 -11.17 6.73
CA TYR A 65 -1.90 -11.35 7.58
C TYR A 65 -2.37 -12.78 7.54
N GLU A 66 -2.59 -13.37 8.72
CA GLU A 66 -3.08 -14.73 8.85
C GLU A 66 -4.21 -14.82 9.88
N GLY A 67 -5.12 -15.75 9.64
CA GLY A 67 -6.22 -16.11 10.53
C GLY A 67 -6.70 -17.53 10.23
N PRO A 68 -7.72 -18.03 10.96
CA PRO A 68 -8.07 -19.45 10.95
C PRO A 68 -8.36 -20.06 9.57
N ASN A 69 -9.01 -19.30 8.67
CA ASN A 69 -9.49 -19.81 7.38
C ASN A 69 -9.07 -18.94 6.18
N SER A 70 -8.20 -17.94 6.38
CA SER A 70 -7.81 -17.02 5.32
C SER A 70 -6.48 -16.37 5.64
N SER A 71 -5.79 -15.94 4.59
CA SER A 71 -4.61 -15.09 4.67
C SER A 71 -4.73 -13.93 3.69
N ALA A 72 -3.92 -12.91 3.93
CA ALA A 72 -3.75 -11.79 3.02
C ALA A 72 -2.32 -11.27 3.07
N ILE A 73 -1.88 -10.66 1.97
CA ILE A 73 -0.63 -9.93 1.90
C ILE A 73 -0.95 -8.53 1.38
N VAL A 74 -0.43 -7.52 2.07
CA VAL A 74 -0.57 -6.11 1.68
C VAL A 74 0.81 -5.58 1.35
N TYR A 75 1.02 -5.20 0.09
CA TYR A 75 2.22 -4.50 -0.36
C TYR A 75 1.91 -3.02 -0.43
N VAL A 76 2.79 -2.20 0.15
CA VAL A 76 2.70 -0.75 0.17
C VAL A 76 3.99 -0.20 -0.41
N SER A 77 3.88 0.57 -1.49
CA SER A 77 5.01 1.20 -2.16
C SER A 77 4.78 2.70 -2.20
N ARG A 78 5.65 3.47 -1.54
CA ARG A 78 5.56 4.94 -1.46
C ARG A 78 6.39 5.59 -2.56
N TYR A 79 5.81 6.60 -3.20
CA TYR A 79 6.41 7.38 -4.29
C TYR A 79 6.62 8.83 -3.85
N ASN A 80 7.28 9.63 -4.69
CA ASN A 80 7.53 11.04 -4.37
C ASN A 80 6.28 11.91 -4.60
N SER A 81 5.30 11.41 -5.36
CA SER A 81 4.06 12.12 -5.62
C SER A 81 2.87 11.18 -5.86
N ILE A 82 1.66 11.72 -5.69
CA ILE A 82 0.40 11.06 -6.05
C ILE A 82 0.42 10.64 -7.53
N HIS A 83 0.95 11.50 -8.40
CA HIS A 83 1.02 11.25 -9.84
C HIS A 83 1.93 10.05 -10.17
N GLU A 84 3.08 9.92 -9.51
CA GLU A 84 3.96 8.76 -9.68
C GLU A 84 3.28 7.46 -9.25
N ALA A 85 2.61 7.44 -8.08
CA ALA A 85 1.89 6.27 -7.60
C ALA A 85 0.77 5.84 -8.57
N GLN A 86 0.02 6.81 -9.12
CA GLN A 86 -1.03 6.56 -10.11
C GLN A 86 -0.49 6.03 -11.43
N ASN A 87 0.59 6.62 -11.95
CA ASN A 87 1.24 6.16 -13.16
C ASN A 87 1.76 4.72 -13.00
N GLU A 88 2.35 4.41 -11.85
CA GLU A 88 2.87 3.06 -11.60
C GLU A 88 1.72 2.05 -11.43
N SER A 89 0.61 2.43 -10.79
CA SER A 89 -0.61 1.59 -10.72
C SER A 89 -1.15 1.26 -12.10
N LYS A 90 -1.29 2.26 -12.97
CA LYS A 90 -1.71 2.05 -14.35
C LYS A 90 -0.75 1.12 -15.10
N ARG A 91 0.55 1.41 -15.02
CA ARG A 91 1.60 0.61 -15.69
C ARG A 91 1.64 -0.84 -15.21
N MET A 92 1.39 -1.09 -13.93
CA MET A 92 1.35 -2.44 -13.36
C MET A 92 0.11 -3.21 -13.82
N THR A 93 -1.05 -2.56 -13.77
CA THR A 93 -2.33 -3.17 -14.15
C THR A 93 -2.44 -3.45 -15.66
N GLU A 94 -1.83 -2.61 -16.50
CA GLU A 94 -1.71 -2.84 -17.95
C GLU A 94 -0.87 -4.08 -18.28
N LYS A 95 0.22 -4.34 -17.54
CA LYS A 95 1.10 -5.50 -17.80
C LYS A 95 0.49 -6.85 -17.42
N ILE A 96 -0.47 -6.84 -16.50
CA ILE A 96 -1.11 -8.06 -16.00
C ILE A 96 -2.45 -8.35 -16.68
N SER A 97 -2.87 -7.54 -17.67
CA SER A 97 -4.07 -7.71 -18.52
C SER A 97 -3.66 -8.19 -19.95
N PRO A 98 -4.31 -9.20 -20.57
CA PRO A 98 -3.64 -10.41 -21.10
C PRO A 98 -3.15 -10.34 -22.56
N GLU A 99 -2.13 -11.12 -22.97
CA GLU A 99 -2.26 -12.53 -23.45
C GLU A 99 -1.37 -13.63 -22.80
N ASN A 100 -0.47 -13.35 -21.84
CA ASN A 100 0.44 -14.38 -21.24
C ASN A 100 0.65 -14.23 -19.71
N SER A 101 -0.38 -13.82 -18.97
CA SER A 101 -0.29 -13.52 -17.54
C SER A 101 -0.88 -14.65 -16.68
N VAL A 102 -0.30 -14.91 -15.50
CA VAL A 102 -0.91 -15.77 -14.45
C VAL A 102 -2.14 -15.11 -13.81
N PHE A 103 -2.42 -13.86 -14.17
CA PHE A 103 -3.58 -13.09 -13.74
C PHE A 103 -4.63 -13.05 -14.86
N TYR A 104 -5.90 -13.18 -14.47
CA TYR A 104 -7.04 -13.13 -15.38
C TYR A 104 -8.25 -12.42 -14.76
N GLY A 105 -9.24 -12.10 -15.60
CA GLY A 105 -10.45 -11.38 -15.17
C GLY A 105 -10.16 -9.97 -14.65
N GLY A 106 -9.12 -9.33 -15.20
CA GLY A 106 -8.71 -7.98 -14.86
C GLY A 106 -9.76 -6.94 -15.19
N GLN A 107 -10.19 -6.15 -14.21
CA GLN A 107 -11.18 -5.09 -14.41
C GLN A 107 -10.99 -3.93 -13.42
N ASN A 108 -11.27 -2.71 -13.88
CA ASN A 108 -11.45 -1.57 -12.98
C ASN A 108 -12.84 -1.64 -12.36
N ILE A 109 -12.92 -1.53 -11.04
CA ILE A 109 -14.17 -1.47 -10.28
C ILE A 109 -14.19 -0.26 -9.37
N PHE A 110 -15.40 0.15 -8.98
CA PHE A 110 -15.63 1.15 -7.94
C PHE A 110 -16.21 0.46 -6.70
N PHE A 111 -15.52 0.58 -5.56
CA PHE A 111 -15.90 -0.09 -4.32
C PHE A 111 -15.68 0.85 -3.13
N ASP A 112 -16.71 1.04 -2.30
CA ASP A 112 -16.71 1.88 -1.09
C ASP A 112 -16.14 3.30 -1.28
N GLY A 113 -16.39 3.90 -2.45
CA GLY A 113 -15.94 5.25 -2.79
C GLY A 113 -14.55 5.31 -3.40
N LYS A 114 -13.90 4.17 -3.67
CA LYS A 114 -12.56 4.12 -4.26
C LYS A 114 -12.56 3.35 -5.59
N SER A 115 -11.89 3.91 -6.59
CA SER A 115 -11.59 3.22 -7.86
C SER A 115 -10.38 2.32 -7.66
N LEU A 116 -10.49 1.05 -8.06
CA LEU A 116 -9.42 0.07 -7.93
C LEU A 116 -9.45 -0.93 -9.07
N TYR A 117 -8.30 -1.53 -9.36
CA TYR A 117 -8.18 -2.65 -10.29
C TYR A 117 -8.30 -3.96 -9.52
N ARG A 118 -9.12 -4.89 -10.03
CA ARG A 118 -9.31 -6.24 -9.50
C ARG A 118 -8.89 -7.27 -10.52
N CYS A 119 -8.17 -8.30 -10.10
CA CYS A 119 -7.95 -9.50 -10.90
C CYS A 119 -7.87 -10.75 -9.99
N PHE A 120 -7.93 -11.93 -10.60
CA PHE A 120 -7.61 -13.18 -9.93
C PHE A 120 -6.27 -13.70 -10.45
N GLY A 121 -5.44 -14.26 -9.57
CA GLY A 121 -4.19 -14.92 -9.94
C GLY A 121 -3.62 -15.68 -8.75
N LEU A 122 -2.81 -16.72 -9.01
CA LEU A 122 -2.09 -17.46 -7.96
C LEU A 122 -2.99 -17.96 -6.79
N GLY A 123 -4.27 -18.24 -7.06
CA GLY A 123 -5.23 -18.69 -6.05
C GLY A 123 -5.85 -17.59 -5.18
N GLN A 124 -5.56 -16.31 -5.46
CA GLN A 124 -6.00 -15.16 -4.67
C GLN A 124 -6.71 -14.10 -5.53
N ILE A 125 -7.54 -13.30 -4.86
CA ILE A 125 -8.06 -12.05 -5.42
C ILE A 125 -7.06 -10.95 -5.12
N HIS A 126 -6.75 -10.17 -6.15
CA HIS A 126 -5.86 -9.03 -6.05
C HIS A 126 -6.64 -7.72 -6.22
N PHE A 127 -6.32 -6.74 -5.39
CA PHE A 127 -6.81 -5.37 -5.51
C PHE A 127 -5.62 -4.43 -5.60
N VAL A 128 -5.57 -3.59 -6.62
CA VAL A 128 -4.53 -2.58 -6.83
C VAL A 128 -5.16 -1.20 -6.87
N PHE A 129 -4.70 -0.31 -6.02
CA PHE A 129 -5.18 1.07 -5.94
C PHE A 129 -4.12 1.99 -5.35
N THR A 130 -4.41 3.29 -5.31
CA THR A 130 -3.54 4.29 -4.68
C THR A 130 -4.23 4.96 -3.51
N ASP A 131 -3.43 5.42 -2.56
CA ASP A 131 -3.84 6.28 -1.46
C ASP A 131 -2.71 7.29 -1.17
N ARG A 132 -3.01 8.58 -1.37
CA ARG A 132 -1.98 9.65 -1.40
C ARG A 132 -0.82 9.25 -2.33
N GLU A 133 0.43 9.34 -1.87
CA GLU A 133 1.63 8.97 -2.62
C GLU A 133 1.95 7.46 -2.56
N SER A 134 1.06 6.63 -2.02
CA SER A 134 1.27 5.18 -1.91
C SER A 134 0.47 4.40 -2.95
N LEU A 135 1.13 3.44 -3.59
CA LEU A 135 0.50 2.34 -4.32
C LEU A 135 0.29 1.17 -3.36
N ILE A 136 -0.90 0.59 -3.38
CA ILE A 136 -1.28 -0.51 -2.52
C ILE A 136 -1.72 -1.69 -3.39
N TRP A 137 -1.10 -2.85 -3.15
CA TRP A 137 -1.51 -4.12 -3.73
C TRP A 137 -1.92 -5.06 -2.60
N VAL A 138 -3.19 -5.44 -2.57
CA VAL A 138 -3.73 -6.45 -1.66
C VAL A 138 -3.86 -7.77 -2.40
N SER A 139 -3.38 -8.86 -1.80
CA SER A 139 -3.61 -10.23 -2.23
C SER A 139 -4.33 -10.98 -1.11
N VAL A 140 -5.49 -11.58 -1.37
CA VAL A 140 -6.33 -12.17 -0.31
C VAL A 140 -7.10 -13.38 -0.82
N ASN A 141 -7.32 -14.35 0.06
CA ASN A 141 -8.11 -15.54 -0.29
C ASN A 141 -9.52 -15.13 -0.78
N PRO A 142 -10.05 -15.78 -1.84
CA PRO A 142 -11.29 -15.35 -2.48
C PRO A 142 -12.49 -15.23 -1.53
N GLU A 143 -12.65 -16.18 -0.60
CA GLU A 143 -13.77 -16.24 0.33
C GLU A 143 -13.83 -15.05 1.29
N SER A 144 -12.69 -14.41 1.57
CA SER A 144 -12.59 -13.28 2.50
C SER A 144 -12.34 -11.93 1.79
N ALA A 145 -12.21 -11.93 0.47
CA ALA A 145 -11.65 -10.81 -0.28
C ALA A 145 -12.43 -9.49 -0.11
N GLU A 146 -13.75 -9.51 -0.30
CA GLU A 146 -14.57 -8.30 -0.19
C GLU A 146 -14.66 -7.77 1.24
N LYS A 147 -14.78 -8.68 2.22
CA LYS A 147 -14.84 -8.31 3.64
C LYS A 147 -13.51 -7.69 4.09
N PHE A 148 -12.39 -8.30 3.71
CA PHE A 148 -11.05 -7.77 3.97
C PHE A 148 -10.89 -6.37 3.35
N LEU A 149 -11.20 -6.23 2.07
CA LEU A 149 -11.06 -4.96 1.36
C LEU A 149 -11.89 -3.86 2.00
N ARG A 150 -13.15 -4.14 2.36
CA ARG A 150 -14.04 -3.19 3.03
C ARG A 150 -13.47 -2.67 4.34
N GLU A 151 -13.04 -3.55 5.23
CA GLU A 151 -12.45 -3.12 6.51
C GLU A 151 -11.12 -2.40 6.32
N TYR A 152 -10.30 -2.86 5.37
CA TYR A 152 -9.04 -2.20 5.05
C TYR A 152 -9.25 -0.77 4.53
N LEU A 153 -10.21 -0.57 3.62
CA LEU A 153 -10.55 0.77 3.13
C LEU A 153 -11.15 1.68 4.21
N ARG A 154 -11.83 1.13 5.23
CA ARG A 154 -12.27 1.91 6.40
C ARG A 154 -11.09 2.35 7.26
N PHE A 155 -10.13 1.47 7.50
CA PHE A 155 -8.91 1.81 8.23
C PHE A 155 -8.11 2.93 7.54
N LEU A 156 -8.10 2.96 6.21
CA LEU A 156 -7.38 4.00 5.47
C LEU A 156 -8.05 5.38 5.47
N LYS A 157 -9.28 5.53 5.96
CA LYS A 157 -9.96 6.84 6.02
C LYS A 157 -9.48 7.63 7.22
#